data_AF-A0A0B6ZRL0-F1
#
_entry.id   AF-A0A0B6ZRL0-F1
#
_cell.length_a   1.000
_cell.length_b   1.000
_cell.length_c   1.000
_cell.angle_alpha   90.00
_cell.angle_beta   90.00
_cell.angle_gamma   90.00
#
_symmetry.space_group_name_H-M   'P 1'
#
loop_
_entity.id
_entity.type
_entity.pdbx_description
1 polymer ?
#
loop_
_entity_poly.entity_id
_entity_poly.type
_entity_poly.pdbx_seq_one_letter_code
_entity_poly.pdbx_strand_id
1 'polypeptide(L)'
;MASSLIRSCIHRLTLTASRTSVVLQNYVPRRNHNQYLYKYLREMYSKRINLGPEKLRRRSEWINWNYDSEIYSFGKRLGEDFQDATLRQAFIHTSYLEGEKRKRAELGIDVEAVPLQLQDNIELANLGSGLISAYVKVYLRNMYPYMFEECIEAAHDYLMTEEMLCNIAKHIGCEDLILTEELPVYKSTLGITFKAVVGALLKDKGKERAEKFVRDFVLTQLVGKDITEMWELINPMGLLTAVLAVSGRGAPESRLLWKSGVSTVMSLYWVGIYSDKQLVAKSPGETVLIAEEMAAREGIKKIMKTEDSRPPLVLGTMADNLKLDYQRKNLSAEEVIRKHFGQGIQNARAS
;
A
#
# COMPACT_ATOMS: atom_id res chain seq x y z
N MET A 1 61.87 -82.47 -75.37
CA MET A 1 62.70 -83.42 -74.61
C MET A 1 63.62 -82.64 -73.68
N ALA A 2 63.70 -83.08 -72.42
CA ALA A 2 64.73 -82.82 -71.39
C ALA A 2 65.03 -81.34 -71.02
N SER A 3 64.64 -80.80 -69.86
CA SER A 3 64.98 -81.11 -68.46
C SER A 3 66.38 -80.62 -68.00
N SER A 4 66.40 -79.58 -67.17
CA SER A 4 67.11 -79.48 -65.86
C SER A 4 66.98 -78.01 -65.36
N LEU A 5 66.29 -77.66 -64.25
CA LEU A 5 66.52 -77.91 -62.82
C LEU A 5 67.92 -77.44 -62.38
N ILE A 6 68.12 -76.33 -61.66
CA ILE A 6 67.88 -76.08 -60.20
C ILE A 6 68.58 -74.72 -59.92
N ARG A 7 68.13 -73.77 -59.09
CA ARG A 7 68.11 -73.75 -57.61
C ARG A 7 67.62 -72.35 -57.19
N SER A 8 66.58 -72.23 -56.36
CA SER A 8 66.39 -71.04 -55.53
C SER A 8 66.00 -71.47 -54.12
N CYS A 9 66.77 -70.98 -53.16
CA CYS A 9 66.62 -71.27 -51.75
C CYS A 9 65.41 -70.52 -51.19
N ILE A 10 64.42 -71.25 -50.70
CA ILE A 10 63.33 -70.71 -49.88
C ILE A 10 63.60 -71.14 -48.44
N HIS A 11 64.06 -70.20 -47.60
CA HIS A 11 64.11 -70.41 -46.16
C HIS A 11 62.70 -70.25 -45.57
N ARG A 12 62.26 -71.29 -44.86
CA ARG A 12 61.07 -71.31 -44.02
C ARG A 12 61.19 -70.25 -42.93
N LEU A 13 60.36 -69.21 -43.00
CA LEU A 13 59.99 -68.41 -41.84
C LEU A 13 58.77 -69.06 -41.20
N THR A 14 58.93 -69.43 -39.93
CA THR A 14 57.92 -70.00 -39.06
C THR A 14 56.77 -69.01 -38.83
N LEU A 15 55.54 -69.42 -39.11
CA LEU A 15 54.31 -68.72 -38.73
C LEU A 15 54.18 -68.69 -37.20
N THR A 16 54.61 -67.59 -36.58
CA THR A 16 54.16 -67.25 -35.23
C THR A 16 52.76 -66.67 -35.34
N ALA A 17 51.77 -67.38 -34.80
CA ALA A 17 50.41 -66.87 -34.68
C ALA A 17 50.40 -65.67 -33.73
N SER A 18 50.50 -64.46 -34.26
CA SER A 18 50.16 -63.25 -33.52
C SER A 18 48.64 -63.28 -33.30
N ARG A 19 48.23 -63.62 -32.08
CA ARG A 19 46.87 -63.36 -31.61
C ARG A 19 46.67 -61.84 -31.70
N THR A 20 46.02 -61.39 -32.76
CA THR A 20 45.44 -60.05 -32.79
C THR A 20 44.36 -60.05 -31.70
N SER A 21 44.65 -59.38 -30.59
CA SER A 21 43.61 -59.02 -29.64
C SER A 21 42.62 -58.14 -30.39
N VAL A 22 41.49 -58.71 -30.79
CA VAL A 22 40.33 -57.93 -31.19
C VAL A 22 39.96 -57.12 -29.95
N VAL A 23 40.38 -55.85 -29.91
CA VAL A 23 39.83 -54.90 -28.97
C VAL A 23 38.36 -54.78 -29.37
N LEU A 24 37.50 -55.50 -28.65
CA LEU A 24 36.07 -55.20 -28.65
C LEU A 24 35.98 -53.75 -28.20
N GLN A 25 35.86 -52.83 -29.16
CA GLN A 25 35.31 -51.51 -28.86
C GLN A 25 33.91 -51.81 -28.34
N ASN A 26 33.76 -51.83 -27.01
CA ASN A 26 32.46 -51.83 -26.37
C ASN A 26 31.80 -50.51 -26.77
N TYR A 27 31.13 -50.49 -27.92
CA TYR A 27 30.24 -49.41 -28.30
C TYR A 27 29.07 -49.49 -27.31
N VAL A 28 29.22 -48.84 -26.16
CA VAL A 28 28.15 -48.67 -25.20
C VAL A 28 27.13 -47.77 -25.90
N PRO A 29 25.94 -48.26 -26.26
CA PRO A 29 24.94 -47.44 -26.92
C PRO A 29 24.55 -46.33 -25.95
N ARG A 30 25.08 -45.12 -26.19
CA ARG A 30 24.61 -43.93 -25.49
C ARG A 30 23.25 -43.59 -26.10
N ARG A 31 22.21 -43.57 -25.27
CA ARG A 31 20.93 -43.00 -25.70
C ARG A 31 21.21 -41.54 -26.09
N ASN A 32 21.07 -41.20 -27.37
CA ASN A 32 21.26 -39.83 -27.88
C ASN A 32 20.29 -38.80 -27.26
N HIS A 33 19.36 -39.26 -26.43
CA HIS A 33 18.44 -38.43 -25.67
C HIS A 33 18.52 -38.75 -24.17
N ASN A 34 19.18 -37.85 -23.43
CA ASN A 34 19.34 -37.96 -21.98
C ASN A 34 18.10 -37.45 -21.26
N GLN A 35 17.11 -38.31 -21.01
CA GLN A 35 15.89 -37.95 -20.27
C GLN A 35 16.18 -37.44 -18.84
N TYR A 36 17.30 -37.86 -18.23
CA TYR A 36 17.72 -37.40 -16.91
C TYR A 36 18.23 -35.95 -16.92
N LEU A 37 18.77 -35.48 -18.06
CA LEU A 37 19.42 -34.17 -18.16
C LEU A 37 18.43 -33.05 -17.90
N TYR A 38 17.20 -33.16 -18.43
CA TYR A 38 16.15 -32.17 -18.17
C TYR A 38 15.83 -32.06 -16.67
N LYS A 39 15.65 -33.20 -15.99
CA LYS A 39 15.39 -33.23 -14.53
C LYS A 39 16.54 -32.60 -13.75
N TYR A 40 17.77 -32.97 -14.09
CA TYR A 40 18.98 -32.43 -13.49
C TYR A 40 19.13 -30.91 -13.70
N LEU A 41 18.95 -30.41 -14.93
CA LEU A 41 19.03 -28.98 -15.24
C LEU A 41 17.93 -28.18 -14.53
N ARG A 42 16.73 -28.75 -14.41
CA ARG A 42 15.63 -28.15 -13.65
C ARG A 42 15.98 -28.04 -12.16
N GLU A 43 16.53 -29.10 -11.56
CA GLU A 43 17.01 -29.07 -10.18
C GLU A 43 18.14 -28.05 -9.98
N MET A 44 19.08 -27.96 -10.93
CA MET A 44 20.16 -26.96 -10.88
C MET A 44 19.63 -25.52 -11.03
N TYR A 45 18.60 -25.32 -11.85
CA TYR A 45 17.90 -24.03 -11.93
C TYR A 45 17.22 -23.66 -10.61
N SER A 46 16.49 -24.60 -10.00
CA SER A 46 15.87 -24.38 -8.67
C SER A 46 16.91 -24.10 -7.58
N LYS A 47 18.03 -24.84 -7.56
CA LYS A 47 19.13 -24.58 -6.63
C LYS A 47 19.76 -23.20 -6.82
N ARG A 48 19.92 -22.76 -8.07
CA ARG A 48 20.40 -21.40 -8.38
C ARG A 48 19.47 -20.32 -7.84
N ILE A 49 18.15 -20.46 -8.00
CA ILE A 49 17.17 -19.52 -7.43
C ILE A 49 17.27 -19.50 -5.90
N ASN A 50 17.46 -20.66 -5.27
CA ASN A 50 17.59 -20.75 -3.81
C ASN A 50 18.89 -20.14 -3.28
N LEU A 51 19.98 -20.19 -4.07
CA LEU A 51 21.29 -19.62 -3.69
C LEU A 51 21.28 -18.09 -3.67
N GLY A 52 20.44 -17.47 -4.49
CA GLY A 52 20.27 -16.02 -4.47
C GLY A 52 19.21 -15.55 -5.45
N PRO A 53 18.57 -14.40 -5.13
CA PRO A 53 17.60 -13.81 -6.03
C PRO A 53 18.30 -13.32 -7.31
N GLU A 54 17.64 -13.49 -8.45
CA GLU A 54 18.06 -12.83 -9.68
C GLU A 54 18.00 -11.30 -9.50
N LYS A 55 18.79 -10.56 -10.29
CA LYS A 55 18.69 -9.10 -10.33
C LYS A 55 17.23 -8.71 -10.63
N LEU A 56 16.69 -7.79 -9.84
CA LEU A 56 15.35 -7.25 -10.07
C LEU A 56 15.25 -6.70 -11.51
N ARG A 57 14.18 -7.07 -12.19
CA ARG A 57 13.85 -6.62 -13.55
C ARG A 57 12.44 -6.08 -13.56
N ARG A 58 12.16 -5.16 -14.47
CA ARG A 58 10.80 -4.63 -14.64
C ARG A 58 9.89 -5.70 -15.21
N ARG A 59 8.59 -5.62 -14.88
CA ARG A 59 7.60 -6.54 -15.46
C ARG A 59 7.53 -6.43 -17.00
N SER A 60 7.80 -5.25 -17.53
CA SER A 60 7.83 -4.96 -18.98
C SER A 60 8.96 -5.63 -19.75
N GLU A 61 10.04 -6.08 -19.09
CA GLU A 61 11.18 -6.74 -19.75
C GLU A 61 10.89 -8.20 -20.12
N TRP A 62 9.84 -8.79 -19.54
CA TRP A 62 9.48 -10.17 -19.80
C TRP A 62 8.74 -10.29 -21.14
N ILE A 63 8.99 -11.40 -21.85
CA ILE A 63 8.47 -11.69 -23.20
C ILE A 63 6.93 -11.58 -23.26
N ASN A 64 6.25 -12.01 -22.20
CA ASN A 64 4.79 -12.03 -22.12
C ASN A 64 4.29 -10.69 -21.58
N TRP A 65 4.53 -9.61 -22.31
CA TRP A 65 4.10 -8.27 -21.94
C TRP A 65 3.65 -7.48 -23.18
N ASN A 66 2.45 -6.92 -23.10
CA ASN A 66 1.93 -5.99 -24.10
C ASN A 66 1.25 -4.83 -23.37
N TYR A 67 1.88 -3.66 -23.44
CA TYR A 67 1.45 -2.48 -22.69
C TYR A 67 0.03 -2.03 -23.03
N ASP A 68 -0.36 -2.05 -24.31
CA ASP A 68 -1.67 -1.59 -24.75
C ASP A 68 -2.80 -2.48 -24.20
N SER A 69 -2.59 -3.80 -24.24
CA SER A 69 -3.55 -4.74 -23.66
C SER A 69 -3.63 -4.63 -22.13
N GLU A 70 -2.50 -4.37 -21.47
CA GLU A 70 -2.45 -4.26 -20.01
C GLU A 70 -3.16 -2.98 -19.54
N ILE A 71 -2.94 -1.84 -20.20
CA ILE A 71 -3.64 -0.56 -19.96
C ILE A 71 -5.15 -0.72 -20.17
N TYR A 72 -5.57 -1.36 -21.26
CA TYR A 72 -6.99 -1.65 -21.49
C TYR A 72 -7.58 -2.53 -20.39
N SER A 73 -6.87 -3.61 -20.04
CA SER A 73 -7.33 -4.55 -19.01
C SER A 73 -7.39 -3.92 -17.61
N PHE A 74 -6.51 -2.96 -17.31
CA PHE A 74 -6.46 -2.23 -16.06
C PHE A 74 -7.77 -1.48 -15.81
N GLY A 75 -8.24 -0.72 -16.80
CA GLY A 75 -9.52 -0.02 -16.70
C GLY A 75 -10.69 -0.97 -16.50
N LYS A 76 -10.76 -2.04 -17.31
CA LYS A 76 -11.82 -3.03 -17.22
C LYS A 76 -11.84 -3.80 -15.90
N ARG A 77 -10.67 -4.10 -15.32
CA ARG A 77 -10.54 -4.73 -13.99
C ARG A 77 -11.18 -3.88 -12.89
N LEU A 78 -11.03 -2.56 -12.99
CA LEU A 78 -11.59 -1.61 -12.03
C LEU A 78 -13.08 -1.31 -12.26
N GLY A 79 -13.66 -1.79 -13.36
CA GLY A 79 -15.03 -1.44 -13.75
C GLY A 79 -15.16 0.02 -14.19
N GLU A 80 -14.07 0.59 -14.72
CA GLU A 80 -13.98 1.98 -15.18
C GLU A 80 -13.59 2.04 -16.66
N ASP A 81 -14.15 3.02 -17.37
CA ASP A 81 -13.88 3.25 -18.79
C ASP A 81 -12.96 4.47 -18.97
N PHE A 82 -11.66 4.28 -18.80
CA PHE A 82 -10.67 5.36 -18.99
C PHE A 82 -10.47 5.72 -20.47
N GLN A 83 -10.08 6.97 -20.73
CA GLN A 83 -9.51 7.35 -22.01
C GLN A 83 -8.04 6.90 -22.07
N ASP A 84 -7.66 6.23 -23.15
CA ASP A 84 -6.32 5.63 -23.28
C ASP A 84 -5.19 6.67 -23.16
N ALA A 85 -5.35 7.86 -23.75
CA ALA A 85 -4.34 8.92 -23.70
C ALA A 85 -4.10 9.47 -22.29
N THR A 86 -5.17 9.71 -21.51
CA THR A 86 -5.07 10.25 -20.15
C THR A 86 -4.54 9.20 -19.17
N LEU A 87 -4.94 7.95 -19.33
CA LEU A 87 -4.45 6.84 -18.51
C LEU A 87 -2.96 6.59 -18.76
N ARG A 88 -2.48 6.63 -20.01
CA ARG A 88 -1.05 6.56 -20.31
C ARG A 88 -0.28 7.71 -19.68
N GLN A 89 -0.80 8.94 -19.78
CA GLN A 89 -0.20 10.10 -19.12
C GLN A 89 -0.06 9.89 -17.61
N ALA A 90 -1.04 9.29 -16.94
CA ALA A 90 -1.00 9.06 -15.50
C ALA A 90 0.17 8.14 -15.04
N PHE A 91 0.60 7.20 -15.89
CA PHE A 91 1.69 6.27 -15.59
C PHE A 91 3.10 6.80 -15.95
N ILE A 92 3.19 7.93 -16.65
CA ILE A 92 4.46 8.54 -17.07
C ILE A 92 4.98 9.51 -16.01
N HIS A 93 6.17 9.23 -15.48
CA HIS A 93 6.88 10.15 -14.58
C HIS A 93 7.93 11.00 -15.29
N THR A 94 8.28 12.13 -14.67
CA THR A 94 9.39 13.01 -15.08
C THR A 94 10.71 12.25 -15.20
N SER A 95 11.02 11.39 -14.22
CA SER A 95 12.24 10.58 -14.24
C SER A 95 12.35 9.69 -15.48
N TYR A 96 11.22 9.18 -15.97
CA TYR A 96 11.19 8.40 -17.20
C TYR A 96 11.43 9.27 -18.44
N LEU A 97 10.85 10.46 -18.51
CA LEU A 97 11.09 11.40 -19.62
C LEU A 97 12.55 11.84 -19.69
N GLU A 98 13.16 12.12 -18.53
CA GLU A 98 14.58 12.45 -18.42
C GLU A 98 15.47 11.29 -18.88
N GLY A 99 15.17 10.07 -18.42
CA GLY A 99 15.87 8.86 -18.84
C GLY A 99 15.75 8.58 -20.34
N GLU A 100 14.57 8.80 -20.94
CA GLU A 100 14.40 8.68 -22.40
C GLU A 100 15.19 9.73 -23.18
N LYS A 101 15.17 11.00 -22.74
CA LYS A 101 15.96 12.08 -23.36
C LYS A 101 17.45 11.76 -23.32
N ARG A 102 17.95 11.26 -22.18
CA ARG A 102 19.34 10.84 -22.01
C ARG A 102 19.72 9.71 -22.97
N LYS A 103 18.91 8.65 -23.06
CA LYS A 103 19.14 7.52 -23.97
C LYS A 103 19.19 7.97 -25.44
N ARG A 104 18.31 8.90 -25.84
CA ARG A 104 18.33 9.45 -27.22
C ARG A 104 19.58 10.26 -27.51
N ALA A 105 20.03 11.06 -26.54
CA ALA A 105 21.28 11.81 -26.65
C ALA A 105 22.50 10.88 -26.76
N GLU A 106 22.54 9.78 -25.99
CA GLU A 106 23.59 8.77 -26.06
C GLU A 106 23.63 8.07 -27.44
N LEU A 107 22.48 7.93 -28.11
CA LEU A 107 22.37 7.36 -29.46
C LEU A 107 22.61 8.38 -30.59
N GLY A 108 22.86 9.65 -30.25
CA GLY A 108 23.10 10.72 -31.24
C GLY A 108 21.86 11.11 -32.04
N ILE A 109 20.65 10.89 -31.50
CA ILE A 109 19.39 11.34 -32.11
C ILE A 109 19.10 12.76 -31.62
N ASP A 110 18.98 13.70 -32.55
CA ASP A 110 18.66 15.10 -32.23
C ASP A 110 17.28 15.19 -31.57
N VAL A 111 17.26 15.60 -30.29
CA VAL A 111 16.05 15.70 -29.46
C VAL A 111 15.06 16.73 -30.04
N GLU A 112 15.57 17.74 -30.75
CA GLU A 112 14.77 18.80 -31.36
C GLU A 112 14.12 18.38 -32.68
N ALA A 113 14.70 17.42 -33.40
CA ALA A 113 14.18 16.96 -34.70
C ALA A 113 12.95 16.07 -34.56
N VAL A 114 12.85 15.28 -33.49
CA VAL A 114 11.69 14.42 -33.18
C VAL A 114 11.28 14.63 -31.72
N PRO A 115 10.37 15.59 -31.45
CA PRO A 115 9.97 15.89 -30.09
C PRO A 115 9.25 14.70 -29.45
N LEU A 116 9.58 14.43 -28.19
CA LEU A 116 8.85 13.52 -27.32
C LEU A 116 7.47 14.10 -27.04
N GLN A 117 6.44 13.56 -27.71
CA GLN A 117 5.02 13.88 -27.45
C GLN A 117 4.50 13.15 -26.19
N LEU A 118 5.28 13.18 -25.09
CA LEU A 118 4.88 12.61 -23.81
C LEU A 118 4.76 13.74 -22.77
N GLN A 119 3.72 13.66 -21.96
CA GLN A 119 3.45 14.62 -20.88
C GLN A 119 3.64 13.94 -19.52
N ASP A 120 4.03 14.73 -18.53
CA ASP A 120 4.20 14.28 -17.16
C ASP A 120 2.86 14.12 -16.44
N ASN A 121 2.86 13.28 -15.40
CA ASN A 121 1.69 12.98 -14.57
C ASN A 121 1.45 13.98 -13.41
N ILE A 122 2.29 15.01 -13.24
CA ILE A 122 2.24 15.94 -12.09
C ILE A 122 0.89 16.66 -12.01
N GLU A 123 0.39 17.18 -13.14
CA GLU A 123 -0.88 17.91 -13.17
C GLU A 123 -2.05 17.02 -12.73
N LEU A 124 -2.11 15.79 -13.27
CA LEU A 124 -3.13 14.80 -12.90
C LEU A 124 -3.00 14.39 -11.44
N ALA A 125 -1.78 14.21 -10.94
CA ALA A 125 -1.53 13.87 -9.54
C ALA A 125 -2.01 14.97 -8.59
N ASN A 126 -1.80 16.24 -8.93
CA ASN A 126 -2.27 17.38 -8.13
C ASN A 126 -3.81 17.43 -8.08
N LEU A 127 -4.46 17.24 -9.23
CA LEU A 127 -5.93 17.18 -9.32
C LEU A 127 -6.50 16.01 -8.48
N GLY A 128 -5.91 14.83 -8.62
CA GLY A 128 -6.33 13.65 -7.86
C GLY A 128 -6.09 13.82 -6.35
N SER A 129 -4.95 14.38 -5.95
CA SER A 129 -4.65 14.67 -4.54
C SER A 129 -5.66 15.63 -3.92
N GLY A 130 -6.03 16.70 -4.65
CA GLY A 130 -7.05 17.65 -4.21
C GLY A 130 -8.42 16.99 -4.05
N LEU A 131 -8.81 16.13 -5.01
CA LEU A 131 -10.07 15.41 -4.94
C LEU A 131 -10.13 14.42 -3.77
N ILE A 132 -9.10 13.60 -3.58
CA ILE A 132 -9.03 12.63 -2.48
C ILE A 132 -9.15 13.37 -1.14
N SER A 133 -8.35 14.43 -0.96
CA SER A 133 -8.35 15.21 0.28
C SER A 133 -9.71 15.82 0.60
N ALA A 134 -10.33 16.48 -0.39
CA ALA A 134 -11.64 17.09 -0.23
C ALA A 134 -12.73 16.05 0.05
N TYR A 135 -12.75 14.95 -0.69
CA TYR A 135 -13.80 13.94 -0.58
C TYR A 135 -13.72 13.16 0.74
N VAL A 136 -12.52 12.76 1.18
CA VAL A 136 -12.34 12.04 2.45
C VAL A 136 -12.86 12.87 3.63
N LYS A 137 -12.53 14.17 3.69
CA LYS A 137 -13.03 15.06 4.74
C LYS A 137 -14.55 15.19 4.71
N VAL A 138 -15.12 15.44 3.53
CA VAL A 138 -16.60 15.57 3.35
C VAL A 138 -17.31 14.29 3.76
N TYR A 139 -16.80 13.13 3.36
CA TYR A 139 -17.38 11.84 3.69
C TYR A 139 -17.35 11.59 5.20
N LEU A 140 -16.20 11.78 5.85
CA LEU A 140 -16.05 11.56 7.29
C LEU A 140 -16.92 12.50 8.13
N ARG A 141 -17.04 13.78 7.75
CA ARG A 141 -17.91 14.75 8.45
C ARG A 141 -19.39 14.35 8.40
N ASN A 142 -19.83 13.77 7.28
CA ASN A 142 -21.21 13.32 7.13
C ASN A 142 -21.49 12.01 7.87
N MET A 143 -20.54 11.06 7.87
CA MET A 143 -20.69 9.80 8.58
C MET A 143 -20.54 9.93 10.10
N TYR A 144 -19.65 10.82 10.55
CA TYR A 144 -19.38 11.07 11.96
C TYR A 144 -19.71 12.52 12.35
N PRO A 145 -21.00 12.84 12.51
CA PRO A 145 -21.45 14.19 12.78
C PRO A 145 -21.02 14.77 14.14
N TYR A 146 -20.66 13.90 15.09
CA TYR A 146 -20.26 14.27 16.46
C TYR A 146 -18.74 14.21 16.69
N MET A 147 -17.98 13.77 15.69
CA MET A 147 -16.51 13.66 15.79
C MET A 147 -15.88 15.05 15.65
N PHE A 148 -14.81 15.31 16.39
CA PHE A 148 -14.07 16.57 16.28
C PHE A 148 -13.35 16.70 14.94
N GLU A 149 -13.18 17.93 14.47
CA GLU A 149 -12.51 18.21 13.20
C GLU A 149 -11.05 17.70 13.19
N GLU A 150 -10.33 17.83 14.30
CA GLU A 150 -8.94 17.38 14.45
C GLU A 150 -8.82 15.85 14.30
N CYS A 151 -9.82 15.09 14.75
CA CYS A 151 -9.86 13.65 14.57
C CYS A 151 -10.12 13.25 13.11
N ILE A 152 -10.95 14.03 12.40
CA ILE A 152 -11.20 13.85 10.96
C ILE A 152 -9.94 14.16 10.16
N GLU A 153 -9.20 15.21 10.55
CA GLU A 153 -7.93 15.56 9.92
C GLU A 153 -6.87 14.49 10.15
N ALA A 154 -6.74 13.96 11.37
CA ALA A 154 -5.84 12.84 11.66
C ALA A 154 -6.17 11.60 10.81
N ALA A 155 -7.45 11.24 10.67
CA ALA A 155 -7.87 10.13 9.81
C ALA A 155 -7.60 10.39 8.33
N HIS A 156 -7.80 11.63 7.87
CA HIS A 156 -7.46 12.05 6.51
C HIS A 156 -5.94 11.93 6.25
N ASP A 157 -5.11 12.42 7.16
CA ASP A 157 -3.65 12.43 7.01
C ASP A 157 -3.09 11.00 7.01
N TYR A 158 -3.66 10.13 7.84
CA TYR A 158 -3.38 8.70 7.81
C TYR A 158 -3.67 8.09 6.42
N LEU A 159 -4.84 8.37 5.83
CA LEU A 159 -5.19 7.87 4.50
C LEU A 159 -4.34 8.47 3.38
N MET A 160 -3.89 9.72 3.55
CA MET A 160 -3.02 10.42 2.60
C MET A 160 -1.54 10.10 2.74
N THR A 161 -1.16 9.28 3.72
CA THR A 161 0.22 8.84 3.93
C THR A 161 0.75 8.08 2.72
N GLU A 162 2.01 8.32 2.35
CA GLU A 162 2.64 7.70 1.17
C GLU A 162 2.60 6.17 1.22
N GLU A 163 2.75 5.59 2.40
CA GLU A 163 2.70 4.14 2.59
C GLU A 163 1.34 3.55 2.24
N MET A 164 0.25 4.21 2.68
CA MET A 164 -1.12 3.77 2.41
C MET A 164 -1.43 3.85 0.92
N LEU A 165 -1.12 4.98 0.27
CA LEU A 165 -1.37 5.17 -1.15
C LEU A 165 -0.50 4.24 -2.01
N CYS A 166 0.75 4.02 -1.63
CA CYS A 166 1.64 3.06 -2.28
C CYS A 166 1.08 1.63 -2.19
N ASN A 167 0.62 1.21 -1.00
CA ASN A 167 0.02 -0.11 -0.82
C ASN A 167 -1.22 -0.30 -1.71
N ILE A 168 -2.10 0.71 -1.78
CA ILE A 168 -3.26 0.67 -2.67
C ILE A 168 -2.81 0.55 -4.14
N ALA A 169 -1.84 1.37 -4.57
CA ALA A 169 -1.30 1.35 -5.93
C ALA A 169 -0.74 -0.03 -6.31
N LYS A 170 0.02 -0.65 -5.41
CA LYS A 170 0.59 -1.99 -5.60
C LYS A 170 -0.49 -3.05 -5.77
N HIS A 171 -1.51 -3.04 -4.90
CA HIS A 171 -2.58 -4.02 -4.94
C HIS A 171 -3.52 -3.87 -6.15
N ILE A 172 -3.65 -2.66 -6.70
CA ILE A 172 -4.41 -2.42 -7.94
C ILE A 172 -3.61 -2.84 -9.18
N GLY A 173 -2.28 -2.94 -9.07
CA GLY A 173 -1.37 -3.34 -10.15
C GLY A 173 -0.71 -2.18 -10.88
N CYS A 174 -0.58 -1.01 -10.25
CA CYS A 174 0.10 0.15 -10.83
C CYS A 174 1.61 -0.06 -10.96
N GLU A 175 2.22 -0.89 -10.10
CA GLU A 175 3.67 -1.13 -10.08
C GLU A 175 4.21 -1.75 -11.38
N ASP A 176 3.40 -2.55 -12.07
CA ASP A 176 3.81 -3.17 -13.34
C ASP A 176 3.66 -2.23 -14.54
N LEU A 177 2.74 -1.25 -14.46
CA LEU A 177 2.38 -0.33 -15.55
C LEU A 177 3.15 0.98 -15.51
N ILE A 178 3.76 1.31 -14.38
CA ILE A 178 4.45 2.58 -14.17
C ILE A 178 5.69 2.69 -15.06
N LEU A 179 5.84 3.87 -15.66
CA LEU A 179 7.01 4.24 -16.45
C LEU A 179 7.84 5.24 -15.63
N THR A 180 8.87 4.72 -14.97
CA THR A 180 9.87 5.45 -14.16
C THR A 180 11.28 5.03 -14.55
N GLU A 181 12.34 5.72 -14.12
CA GLU A 181 13.72 5.21 -14.25
C GLU A 181 14.14 4.30 -13.07
N GLU A 182 13.54 4.53 -11.91
CA GLU A 182 13.85 3.91 -10.62
C GLU A 182 13.51 2.41 -10.58
N LEU A 183 14.42 1.58 -10.04
CA LEU A 183 14.20 0.15 -9.82
C LEU A 183 14.95 -0.31 -8.56
N PRO A 184 14.27 -0.74 -7.48
CA PRO A 184 12.82 -0.81 -7.28
C PRO A 184 12.16 0.57 -7.24
N VAL A 185 10.85 0.62 -7.54
CA VAL A 185 10.09 1.88 -7.55
C VAL A 185 9.94 2.41 -6.12
N TYR A 186 10.21 3.70 -5.90
CA TYR A 186 10.02 4.31 -4.58
C TYR A 186 8.54 4.40 -4.19
N LYS A 187 8.27 4.37 -2.88
CA LYS A 187 6.91 4.45 -2.32
C LYS A 187 6.22 5.77 -2.72
N SER A 188 6.95 6.88 -2.70
CA SER A 188 6.46 8.20 -3.09
C SER A 188 6.00 8.22 -4.55
N THR A 189 6.80 7.66 -5.47
CA THR A 189 6.50 7.57 -6.90
C THR A 189 5.23 6.75 -7.16
N LEU A 190 5.04 5.63 -6.47
CA LEU A 190 3.80 4.84 -6.52
C LEU A 190 2.59 5.58 -5.92
N GLY A 191 2.77 6.31 -4.82
CA GLY A 191 1.70 7.15 -4.27
C GLY A 191 1.26 8.25 -5.25
N ILE A 192 2.22 8.85 -5.98
CA ILE A 192 1.96 9.86 -7.02
C ILE A 192 1.21 9.25 -8.20
N THR A 193 1.59 8.05 -8.68
CA THR A 193 0.81 7.39 -9.76
C THR A 193 -0.63 7.14 -9.37
N PHE A 194 -0.89 6.66 -8.16
CA PHE A 194 -2.26 6.43 -7.70
C PHE A 194 -3.07 7.73 -7.72
N LYS A 195 -2.50 8.84 -7.21
CA LYS A 195 -3.13 10.16 -7.30
C LYS A 195 -3.37 10.56 -8.76
N ALA A 196 -2.42 10.32 -9.66
CA ALA A 196 -2.57 10.63 -11.08
C ALA A 196 -3.68 9.81 -11.76
N VAL A 197 -3.84 8.52 -11.41
CA VAL A 197 -4.92 7.67 -11.91
C VAL A 197 -6.29 8.19 -11.45
N VAL A 198 -6.41 8.63 -10.19
CA VAL A 198 -7.63 9.29 -9.71
C VAL A 198 -7.90 10.61 -10.44
N GLY A 199 -6.85 11.39 -10.72
CA GLY A 199 -6.95 12.62 -11.53
C GLY A 199 -7.35 12.36 -12.98
N ALA A 200 -6.87 11.28 -13.59
CA ALA A 200 -7.28 10.85 -14.92
C ALA A 200 -8.77 10.46 -14.92
N LEU A 201 -9.24 9.71 -13.92
CA LEU A 201 -10.64 9.36 -13.78
C LEU A 201 -11.54 10.61 -13.63
N LEU A 202 -11.08 11.59 -12.84
CA LEU A 202 -11.77 12.87 -12.67
C LEU A 202 -11.92 13.62 -14.00
N LYS A 203 -10.87 13.62 -14.83
CA LYS A 203 -10.87 14.28 -16.14
C LYS A 203 -11.77 13.56 -17.15
N ASP A 204 -11.79 12.23 -17.12
CA ASP A 204 -12.50 11.42 -18.12
C ASP A 204 -13.99 11.23 -17.81
N LYS A 205 -14.34 10.95 -16.54
CA LYS A 205 -15.70 10.56 -16.11
C LYS A 205 -16.37 11.56 -15.18
N GLY A 206 -15.62 12.55 -14.68
CA GLY A 206 -16.14 13.57 -13.77
C GLY A 206 -16.08 13.19 -12.30
N LYS A 207 -16.57 14.10 -11.46
CA LYS A 207 -16.36 14.10 -10.01
C LYS A 207 -17.03 12.94 -9.30
N GLU A 208 -18.30 12.66 -9.59
CA GLU A 208 -19.10 11.65 -8.88
C GLU A 208 -18.47 10.24 -9.00
N ARG A 209 -17.99 9.90 -10.20
CA ARG A 209 -17.35 8.60 -10.42
C ARG A 209 -15.98 8.50 -9.76
N ALA A 210 -15.19 9.59 -9.80
CA ALA A 210 -13.91 9.64 -9.09
C ALA A 210 -14.07 9.55 -7.57
N GLU A 211 -15.08 10.22 -7.00
CA GLU A 211 -15.42 10.12 -5.57
C GLU A 211 -15.83 8.69 -5.18
N LYS A 212 -16.62 8.01 -6.02
CA LYS A 212 -16.94 6.59 -5.85
C LYS A 212 -15.69 5.70 -5.83
N PHE A 213 -14.76 5.94 -6.75
CA PHE A 213 -13.49 5.22 -6.78
C PHE A 213 -12.67 5.44 -5.49
N VAL A 214 -12.56 6.68 -5.02
CA VAL A 214 -11.86 7.00 -3.76
C VAL A 214 -12.54 6.32 -2.57
N ARG A 215 -13.87 6.26 -2.55
CA ARG A 215 -14.61 5.56 -1.50
C ARG A 215 -14.28 4.07 -1.44
N ASP A 216 -14.26 3.42 -2.59
CA ASP A 216 -14.15 1.96 -2.65
C ASP A 216 -12.69 1.50 -2.42
N PHE A 217 -11.68 2.32 -2.73
CA PHE A 217 -10.26 1.96 -2.53
C PHE A 217 -9.56 2.62 -1.34
N VAL A 218 -9.83 3.90 -1.06
CA VAL A 218 -9.14 4.66 0.00
C VAL A 218 -9.89 4.55 1.31
N LEU A 219 -11.20 4.83 1.34
CA LEU A 219 -11.96 4.81 2.59
C LEU A 219 -12.12 3.39 3.17
N THR A 220 -12.07 2.35 2.33
CA THR A 220 -12.06 0.94 2.77
C THR A 220 -10.85 0.61 3.65
N GLN A 221 -9.75 1.36 3.55
CA GLN A 221 -8.56 1.16 4.40
C GLN A 221 -8.76 1.55 5.87
N LEU A 222 -9.86 2.24 6.20
CA LEU A 222 -10.26 2.53 7.58
C LEU A 222 -11.01 1.36 8.22
N VAL A 223 -11.49 0.39 7.43
CA VAL A 223 -12.24 -0.75 7.97
C VAL A 223 -11.30 -1.59 8.85
N GLY A 224 -11.74 -1.84 10.08
CA GLY A 224 -10.96 -2.61 11.06
C GLY A 224 -9.88 -1.81 11.79
N LYS A 225 -9.73 -0.52 11.52
CA LYS A 225 -8.84 0.38 12.28
C LYS A 225 -9.66 1.25 13.23
N ASP A 226 -9.10 1.54 14.40
CA ASP A 226 -9.71 2.52 15.30
C ASP A 226 -9.32 3.92 14.84
N ILE A 227 -10.33 4.73 14.50
CA ILE A 227 -10.14 6.12 14.05
C ILE A 227 -9.66 6.99 15.21
N THR A 228 -10.05 6.65 16.44
CA THR A 228 -9.66 7.42 17.62
C THR A 228 -8.20 7.23 18.00
N GLU A 229 -7.60 6.09 17.65
CA GLU A 229 -6.17 5.84 17.85
C GLU A 229 -5.29 6.64 16.88
N MET A 230 -5.82 7.02 15.72
CA MET A 230 -5.10 7.86 14.74
C MET A 230 -4.91 9.28 15.26
N TRP A 231 -5.77 9.73 16.18
CA TRP A 231 -5.70 11.07 16.74
C TRP A 231 -4.94 11.05 18.07
N GLU A 232 -3.74 11.64 18.06
CA GLU A 232 -2.94 11.81 19.28
C GLU A 232 -3.54 12.88 20.19
N LEU A 233 -4.29 12.43 21.20
CA LEU A 233 -4.90 13.28 22.21
C LEU A 233 -3.89 13.71 23.28
N ILE A 234 -3.56 15.00 23.29
CA ILE A 234 -2.78 15.62 24.36
C ILE A 234 -3.74 16.02 25.49
N ASN A 235 -3.59 15.44 26.68
CA ASN A 235 -4.41 15.69 27.87
C ASN A 235 -5.93 15.44 27.65
N PRO A 236 -6.37 14.16 27.60
CA PRO A 236 -7.77 13.81 27.35
C PRO A 236 -8.70 14.26 28.48
N MET A 237 -8.23 14.36 29.72
CA MET A 237 -9.06 14.82 30.83
C MET A 237 -9.47 16.28 30.67
N GLY A 238 -8.54 17.15 30.25
CA GLY A 238 -8.82 18.57 30.00
C GLY A 238 -9.79 18.81 28.83
N LEU A 239 -9.74 17.96 27.81
CA LEU A 239 -10.74 18.01 26.74
C LEU A 239 -12.10 17.51 27.24
N LEU A 240 -12.13 16.40 28.00
CA LEU A 240 -13.37 15.85 28.53
C LEU A 240 -14.10 16.82 29.46
N THR A 241 -13.38 17.54 30.34
CA THR A 241 -13.97 18.57 31.21
C THR A 241 -14.64 19.67 30.39
N ALA A 242 -13.96 20.19 29.36
CA ALA A 242 -14.47 21.24 28.49
C ALA A 242 -15.71 20.78 27.70
N VAL A 243 -15.69 19.56 27.17
CA VAL A 243 -16.81 18.99 26.40
C VAL A 243 -18.03 18.73 27.29
N LEU A 244 -17.83 18.21 28.51
CA LEU A 244 -18.91 18.03 29.48
C LEU A 244 -19.52 19.36 29.91
N ALA A 245 -18.70 20.39 30.14
CA ALA A 245 -19.17 21.73 30.48
C ALA A 245 -19.99 22.37 29.36
N VAL A 246 -19.54 22.25 28.10
CA VAL A 246 -20.31 22.71 26.93
C VAL A 246 -21.64 21.97 26.79
N SER A 247 -21.67 20.69 27.19
CA SER A 247 -22.89 19.87 27.22
C SER A 247 -23.78 20.16 28.45
N GLY A 248 -23.41 21.10 29.32
CA GLY A 248 -24.15 21.46 30.53
C GLY A 248 -24.08 20.44 31.66
N ARG A 249 -23.08 19.54 31.64
CA ARG A 249 -22.86 18.54 32.70
C ARG A 249 -21.82 19.03 33.71
N GLY A 250 -21.87 18.48 34.92
CA GLY A 250 -20.88 18.72 35.97
C GLY A 250 -19.48 18.21 35.61
N ALA A 251 -18.48 18.68 36.34
CA ALA A 251 -17.08 18.28 36.14
C ALA A 251 -16.90 16.75 36.30
N PRO A 252 -16.00 16.12 35.52
CA PRO A 252 -15.70 14.71 35.65
C PRO A 252 -14.97 14.39 36.97
N GLU A 253 -15.47 13.40 37.69
CA GLU A 253 -14.85 12.81 38.88
C GLU A 253 -14.32 11.40 38.57
N SER A 254 -13.02 11.17 38.70
CA SER A 254 -12.43 9.84 38.58
C SER A 254 -12.58 9.05 39.88
N ARG A 255 -13.01 7.79 39.77
CA ARG A 255 -13.20 6.85 40.88
C ARG A 255 -12.61 5.49 40.52
N LEU A 256 -11.88 4.91 41.46
CA LEU A 256 -11.39 3.54 41.32
C LEU A 256 -12.55 2.55 41.51
N LEU A 257 -12.83 1.74 40.49
CA LEU A 257 -13.89 0.72 40.52
C LEU A 257 -13.35 -0.60 41.04
N TRP A 258 -12.29 -1.11 40.41
CA TRP A 258 -11.66 -2.39 40.76
C TRP A 258 -10.14 -2.26 40.69
N LYS A 259 -9.45 -3.09 41.47
CA LYS A 259 -7.99 -3.24 41.42
C LYS A 259 -7.62 -4.69 41.61
N SER A 260 -6.64 -5.18 40.85
CA SER A 260 -6.11 -6.54 40.95
C SER A 260 -4.59 -6.49 40.84
N GLY A 261 -3.89 -7.37 41.56
CA GLY A 261 -2.43 -7.50 41.44
C GLY A 261 -1.63 -6.25 41.83
N VAL A 262 -2.12 -5.43 42.77
CA VAL A 262 -1.56 -4.11 43.14
C VAL A 262 -0.06 -4.13 43.44
N SER A 263 0.45 -5.22 44.04
CA SER A 263 1.85 -5.39 44.40
C SER A 263 2.67 -6.17 43.37
N THR A 264 2.12 -6.44 42.19
CA THR A 264 2.76 -7.23 41.13
C THR A 264 3.10 -6.36 39.93
N VAL A 265 4.03 -6.83 39.09
CA VAL A 265 4.39 -6.15 37.83
C VAL A 265 3.19 -6.06 36.87
N MET A 266 2.26 -7.01 36.95
CA MET A 266 1.04 -7.05 36.14
C MET A 266 -0.16 -6.53 36.92
N SER A 267 -0.02 -5.37 37.56
CA SER A 267 -1.14 -4.71 38.24
C SER A 267 -2.18 -4.24 37.23
N LEU A 268 -3.46 -4.35 37.61
CA LEU A 268 -4.60 -3.93 36.79
C LEU A 268 -5.52 -3.04 37.62
N TYR A 269 -5.73 -1.81 37.17
CA TYR A 269 -6.65 -0.86 37.78
C TYR A 269 -7.78 -0.56 36.81
N TRP A 270 -9.00 -0.52 37.32
CA TRP A 270 -10.18 -0.06 36.59
C TRP A 270 -10.64 1.26 37.17
N VAL A 271 -10.59 2.31 36.37
CA VAL A 271 -11.05 3.65 36.75
C VAL A 271 -12.31 3.97 35.98
N GLY A 272 -13.31 4.51 36.68
CA GLY A 272 -14.54 5.04 36.10
C GLY A 272 -14.59 6.55 36.27
N ILE A 273 -15.05 7.26 35.25
CA ILE A 273 -15.31 8.70 35.27
C ILE A 273 -16.80 8.93 35.42
N TYR A 274 -17.18 9.68 36.45
CA TYR A 274 -18.54 10.07 36.75
C TYR A 274 -18.74 11.56 36.48
N SER A 275 -19.92 11.96 36.04
CA SER A 275 -20.35 13.35 35.96
C SER A 275 -21.79 13.39 36.45
N ASP A 276 -22.10 14.26 37.41
CA ASP A 276 -23.41 14.34 38.07
C ASP A 276 -23.91 12.99 38.62
N LYS A 277 -22.98 12.21 39.20
CA LYS A 277 -23.21 10.83 39.72
C LYS A 277 -23.59 9.80 38.66
N GLN A 278 -23.49 10.13 37.37
CA GLN A 278 -23.69 9.19 36.26
C GLN A 278 -22.35 8.74 35.70
N LEU A 279 -22.20 7.42 35.47
CA LEU A 279 -20.99 6.88 34.87
C LEU A 279 -20.92 7.28 33.38
N VAL A 280 -19.88 8.03 33.02
CA VAL A 280 -19.60 8.43 31.63
C VAL A 280 -18.84 7.31 30.92
N ALA A 281 -17.67 6.97 31.45
CA ALA A 281 -16.79 5.95 30.88
C ALA A 281 -16.01 5.22 31.96
N LYS A 282 -15.44 4.08 31.58
CA LYS A 282 -14.54 3.29 32.41
C LYS A 282 -13.51 2.62 31.52
N SER A 283 -12.28 2.49 32.02
CA SER A 283 -11.23 1.78 31.30
C SER A 283 -10.29 1.08 32.28
N PRO A 284 -9.70 -0.06 31.88
CA PRO A 284 -8.54 -0.61 32.56
C PRO A 284 -7.26 0.19 32.27
N GLY A 285 -6.24 -0.01 33.11
CA GLY A 285 -4.87 0.43 32.90
C GLY A 285 -3.89 -0.23 33.86
N GLU A 286 -2.61 -0.19 33.52
CA GLU A 286 -1.52 -0.79 34.33
C GLU A 286 -1.28 -0.03 35.64
N THR A 287 -1.40 1.30 35.58
CA THR A 287 -1.33 2.21 36.73
C THR A 287 -2.63 3.01 36.84
N VAL A 288 -2.88 3.59 38.02
CA VAL A 288 -4.10 4.41 38.25
C VAL A 288 -4.16 5.60 37.29
N LEU A 289 -3.03 6.25 37.01
CA LEU A 289 -2.94 7.40 36.11
C LEU A 289 -3.24 7.00 34.65
N ILE A 290 -2.67 5.88 34.19
CA ILE A 290 -2.94 5.36 32.84
C ILE A 290 -4.42 4.95 32.72
N ALA A 291 -4.97 4.27 33.73
CA ALA A 291 -6.38 3.88 33.74
C ALA A 291 -7.32 5.11 33.72
N GLU A 292 -6.97 6.18 34.43
CA GLU A 292 -7.70 7.45 34.40
C GLU A 292 -7.63 8.13 33.03
N GLU A 293 -6.43 8.21 32.44
CA GLU A 293 -6.24 8.77 31.10
C GLU A 293 -7.03 7.99 30.05
N MET A 294 -6.95 6.65 30.07
CA MET A 294 -7.68 5.78 29.16
C MET A 294 -9.19 5.88 29.37
N ALA A 295 -9.66 6.01 30.61
CA ALA A 295 -11.08 6.24 30.90
C ALA A 295 -11.55 7.59 30.33
N ALA A 296 -10.69 8.61 30.32
CA ALA A 296 -11.01 9.91 29.71
C ALA A 296 -11.08 9.82 28.18
N ARG A 297 -10.13 9.11 27.55
CA ARG A 297 -10.16 8.81 26.10
C ARG A 297 -11.43 8.06 25.71
N GLU A 298 -11.80 7.05 26.48
CA GLU A 298 -13.05 6.32 26.27
C GLU A 298 -14.28 7.23 26.45
N GLY A 299 -14.27 8.14 27.42
CA GLY A 299 -15.31 9.16 27.58
C GLY A 299 -15.49 10.03 26.34
N ILE A 300 -14.39 10.48 25.74
CA ILE A 300 -14.39 11.24 24.50
C ILE A 300 -14.90 10.38 23.33
N LYS A 301 -14.45 9.13 23.21
CA LYS A 301 -14.91 8.16 22.19
C LYS A 301 -16.43 7.97 22.23
N LYS A 302 -17.01 7.87 23.43
CA LYS A 302 -18.47 7.79 23.60
C LYS A 302 -19.19 9.06 23.18
N ILE A 303 -18.66 10.23 23.53
CA ILE A 303 -19.25 11.52 23.15
C ILE A 303 -19.26 11.69 21.62
N MET A 304 -18.17 11.27 20.95
CA MET A 304 -18.07 11.28 19.49
C MET A 304 -18.93 10.19 18.81
N LYS A 305 -19.52 9.27 19.59
CA LYS A 305 -20.25 8.08 19.12
C LYS A 305 -19.40 7.16 18.23
N THR A 306 -18.13 7.03 18.56
CA THR A 306 -17.15 6.21 17.82
C THR A 306 -16.74 4.96 18.58
N GLU A 307 -17.62 4.47 19.45
CA GLU A 307 -17.45 3.21 20.18
C GLU A 307 -17.24 2.02 19.21
N ASP A 308 -16.65 0.93 19.69
CA ASP A 308 -16.47 -0.30 18.89
C ASP A 308 -17.80 -0.92 18.45
N SER A 309 -18.88 -0.60 19.18
CA SER A 309 -20.26 -1.00 18.91
C SER A 309 -20.94 -0.19 17.80
N ARG A 310 -20.25 0.81 17.22
CA ARG A 310 -20.81 1.70 16.18
C ARG A 310 -21.24 0.92 14.93
N PRO A 311 -22.21 1.46 14.16
CA PRO A 311 -22.54 0.88 12.87
C PRO A 311 -21.32 0.90 11.93
N PRO A 312 -21.20 -0.11 11.04
CA PRO A 312 -20.12 -0.15 10.07
C PRO A 312 -20.20 1.05 9.13
N LEU A 313 -19.06 1.40 8.53
CA LEU A 313 -19.00 2.40 7.47
C LEU A 313 -19.93 2.00 6.32
N VAL A 314 -20.76 2.94 5.87
CA VAL A 314 -21.67 2.72 4.74
C VAL A 314 -20.86 2.75 3.45
N LEU A 315 -20.55 1.59 2.89
CA LEU A 315 -19.72 1.45 1.68
C LEU A 315 -20.49 0.70 0.57
N GLY A 316 -19.93 0.69 -0.64
CA GLY A 316 -20.51 -0.02 -1.78
C GLY A 316 -21.84 0.57 -2.25
N THR A 317 -22.79 -0.29 -2.63
CA THR A 317 -24.07 0.12 -3.22
C THR A 317 -24.94 0.94 -2.28
N MET A 318 -24.84 0.73 -0.96
CA MET A 318 -25.58 1.53 0.03
C MET A 318 -25.13 2.99 0.03
N ALA A 319 -23.86 3.24 -0.28
CA ALA A 319 -23.28 4.57 -0.30
C ALA A 319 -23.57 5.34 -1.59
N ASP A 320 -24.03 4.69 -2.67
CA ASP A 320 -24.36 5.34 -3.93
C ASP A 320 -25.58 6.27 -3.81
N ASN A 321 -26.50 5.96 -2.88
CA ASN A 321 -27.69 6.78 -2.62
C ASN A 321 -27.46 7.87 -1.57
N LEU A 322 -26.25 7.97 -1.03
CA LEU A 322 -25.95 8.87 0.06
C LEU A 322 -25.79 10.30 -0.46
N LYS A 323 -26.60 11.22 0.06
CA LYS A 323 -26.45 12.66 -0.20
C LYS A 323 -25.48 13.26 0.80
N LEU A 324 -24.30 13.62 0.33
CA LEU A 324 -23.26 14.28 1.14
C LEU A 324 -23.49 15.79 1.16
N ASP A 325 -23.40 16.38 2.35
CA ASP A 325 -23.32 17.83 2.52
C ASP A 325 -21.84 18.26 2.50
N TYR A 326 -21.46 19.05 1.49
CA TYR A 326 -20.10 19.56 1.30
C TYR A 326 -19.79 20.77 2.19
N GLN A 327 -20.80 21.46 2.72
CA GLN A 327 -20.63 22.66 3.53
C GLN A 327 -20.53 22.35 5.03
N ARG A 328 -20.91 21.13 5.42
CA ARG A 328 -20.84 20.69 6.81
C ARG A 328 -19.42 20.81 7.35
N LYS A 329 -19.32 21.41 8.54
CA LYS A 329 -18.10 21.47 9.34
C LYS A 329 -18.42 20.99 10.76
N ASN A 330 -17.54 20.18 11.33
CA ASN A 330 -17.71 19.68 12.67
C ASN A 330 -17.11 20.64 13.72
N LEU A 331 -17.42 20.38 14.98
CA LEU A 331 -16.85 21.13 16.11
C LEU A 331 -15.34 20.86 16.20
N SER A 332 -14.55 21.90 16.45
CA SER A 332 -13.13 21.76 16.76
C SER A 332 -12.93 21.56 18.26
N ALA A 333 -12.12 20.58 18.64
CA ALA A 333 -11.70 20.33 20.02
C ALA A 333 -10.93 21.51 20.59
N GLU A 334 -10.04 22.14 19.82
CA GLU A 334 -9.32 23.34 20.25
C GLU A 334 -10.28 24.50 20.55
N GLU A 335 -11.28 24.73 19.70
CA GLU A 335 -12.27 25.76 19.94
C GLU A 335 -13.08 25.51 21.22
N VAL A 336 -13.41 24.26 21.52
CA VAL A 336 -14.10 23.86 22.75
C VAL A 336 -13.25 24.15 23.98
N ILE A 337 -11.97 23.78 23.95
CA ILE A 337 -11.00 24.07 25.02
C ILE A 337 -10.87 25.59 25.22
N ARG A 338 -10.66 26.35 24.13
CA ARG A 338 -10.52 27.82 24.18
C ARG A 338 -11.76 28.50 24.77
N LYS A 339 -12.96 28.06 24.38
CA LYS A 339 -14.22 28.61 24.92
C LYS A 339 -14.34 28.35 26.43
N HIS A 340 -14.06 27.13 26.87
CA HIS A 340 -14.21 26.77 28.28
C HIS A 340 -13.19 27.47 29.19
N PHE A 341 -11.89 27.32 28.89
CA PHE A 341 -10.83 27.90 29.73
C PHE A 341 -10.70 29.42 29.55
N GLY A 342 -11.05 29.97 28.38
CA GLY A 342 -11.08 31.41 28.14
C GLY A 342 -12.15 32.14 28.95
N GLN A 343 -13.34 31.55 29.10
CA GLN A 343 -14.40 32.07 29.98
C GLN A 343 -13.97 32.04 31.46
N GLY A 344 -13.25 31.00 31.88
CA GLY A 344 -12.69 30.90 33.23
C GLY A 344 -11.76 32.07 33.58
N ILE A 345 -10.91 32.51 32.64
CA ILE A 345 -10.01 33.66 32.83
C ILE A 345 -10.77 34.98 32.93
N GLN A 346 -11.84 35.15 32.15
CA GLN A 346 -12.67 36.37 32.21
C GLN A 346 -13.46 36.44 33.52
N ASN A 347 -14.02 35.31 33.96
CA ASN A 347 -14.75 35.25 35.24
C ASN A 347 -13.80 35.45 36.43
N ALA A 348 -12.59 34.88 36.40
CA ALA A 348 -11.58 35.06 37.44
C ALA A 348 -10.98 36.48 37.50
N ARG A 349 -11.13 37.29 36.44
CA ARG A 349 -10.77 38.72 36.42
C ARG A 349 -11.91 39.65 36.84
N ALA A 350 -13.14 39.16 36.82
CA ALA A 350 -14.34 39.91 37.19
C ALA A 350 -14.75 39.69 38.66
N SER A 351 -14.27 38.61 39.29
CA SER A 351 -14.27 38.37 40.74
C SER A 351 -13.03 38.96 41.39
#